data_AF-A0AAW0ESG6-F1
#
_entry.id   AF-A0AAW0ESG6-F1
#
_cell.length_a   1.000
_cell.length_b   1.000
_cell.length_c   1.000
_cell.angle_alpha   90.00
_cell.angle_beta   90.00
_cell.angle_gamma   90.00
#
_symmetry.space_group_name_H-M   'P 1'
#
loop_
_entity.id
_entity.type
_entity.pdbx_description
1 polymer ?
#
loop_
_entity_poly.entity_id
_entity_poly.type
_entity_poly.pdbx_seq_one_letter_code
_entity_poly.pdbx_strand_id
1 'polypeptide(L)'
;MRFTSLAPRLLRRYSSSGGVVALDISRRGLSHQASRWLDRLRYGADDAPTMGSWESAYDDDAIGMRKLYCKALVHASGGSRLARDWIAGCAALTSPDPSLIHTALQHDATEADVHELREYILSQMLEHGSRRSGGRSHHQPGTRASEVRNQHDEDDDDDDDDLPEVMAPRARTGRAAITPAAAPESSSTTAESPPSPSSSAPPPLPPPTPESIRDAEHCLLQHSPEVRCFMYDAMTAGLFHSNNDLRTVEAARRHTFAIGAIIFGLSFDELTALWRVVEAELLLKKEKTKVLGQQWGE
;
A
#
# COMPACT_ATOMS: atom_id res chain seq x y z
N MET A 1 13.23 68.37 29.88
CA MET A 1 11.80 68.29 30.24
C MET A 1 10.98 69.03 29.19
N ARG A 2 9.94 68.36 28.66
CA ARG A 2 8.80 68.89 27.87
C ARG A 2 9.09 69.61 26.55
N PHE A 3 8.71 68.96 25.45
CA PHE A 3 7.83 69.58 24.47
C PHE A 3 6.66 68.63 24.19
N THR A 4 5.46 69.08 24.56
CA THR A 4 4.17 68.60 24.08
C THR A 4 3.87 69.28 22.75
N SER A 5 3.38 68.54 21.75
CA SER A 5 2.50 69.13 20.73
C SER A 5 1.66 68.07 20.02
N LEU A 6 0.38 68.03 20.41
CA LEU A 6 -0.85 67.92 19.62
C LEU A 6 -0.86 67.09 18.31
N ALA A 7 -1.71 66.06 18.32
CA ALA A 7 -2.33 65.48 17.13
C ALA A 7 -3.30 66.48 16.46
N PRO A 8 -3.66 66.24 15.17
CA PRO A 8 -5.02 65.75 14.94
C PRO A 8 -5.17 64.69 13.83
N ARG A 9 -6.27 63.95 13.96
CA ARG A 9 -6.79 62.89 13.08
C ARG A 9 -7.07 63.36 11.65
N LEU A 10 -6.72 62.53 10.67
CA LEU A 10 -7.50 62.37 9.43
C LEU A 10 -7.63 60.89 9.09
N LEU A 11 -8.89 60.43 9.12
CA LEU A 11 -9.37 59.19 8.52
C LEU A 11 -9.13 59.22 7.01
N ARG A 12 -8.53 58.18 6.45
CA ARG A 12 -8.87 57.74 5.09
C ARG A 12 -8.80 56.23 5.00
N ARG A 13 -10.00 55.63 4.93
CA ARG A 13 -10.23 54.27 4.42
C ARG A 13 -9.57 54.17 3.04
N TYR A 14 -8.58 53.32 2.91
CA TYR A 14 -8.29 52.69 1.63
C TYR A 14 -8.79 51.26 1.73
N SER A 15 -9.98 51.04 1.16
CA SER A 15 -10.35 49.75 0.61
C SER A 15 -9.32 49.43 -0.48
N SER A 16 -8.32 48.63 -0.15
CA SER A 16 -7.52 47.95 -1.17
C SER A 16 -8.01 46.51 -1.21
N SER A 17 -8.82 46.24 -2.22
CA SER A 17 -9.10 44.92 -2.74
C SER A 17 -7.76 44.31 -3.18
N GLY A 18 -7.02 43.75 -2.22
CA GLY A 18 -5.87 42.89 -2.49
C GLY A 18 -6.39 41.58 -3.05
N GLY A 19 -6.61 41.55 -4.36
CA GLY A 19 -6.84 40.32 -5.09
C GLY A 19 -5.75 39.33 -4.71
N VAL A 20 -6.14 38.24 -4.07
CA VAL A 20 -5.31 37.05 -3.97
C VAL A 20 -5.03 36.67 -5.41
N VAL A 21 -3.82 36.98 -5.88
CA VAL A 21 -3.30 36.39 -7.09
C VAL A 21 -3.26 34.91 -6.78
N ALA A 22 -4.28 34.19 -7.24
CA ALA A 22 -4.23 32.76 -7.39
C ALA A 22 -3.02 32.51 -8.28
N LEU A 23 -1.89 32.18 -7.67
CA LEU A 23 -0.83 31.47 -8.35
C LEU A 23 -1.53 30.23 -8.87
N ASP A 24 -1.85 30.24 -10.15
CA ASP A 24 -2.18 29.05 -10.91
C ASP A 24 -0.91 28.20 -10.89
N ILE A 25 -0.72 27.50 -9.76
CA ILE A 25 0.26 26.44 -9.63
C ILE A 25 -0.27 25.39 -10.58
N SER A 26 0.13 25.53 -11.84
CA SER A 26 -0.07 24.54 -12.88
C SER A 26 0.22 23.20 -12.24
N ARG A 27 -0.84 22.37 -12.06
CA ARG A 27 -0.80 21.06 -11.42
C ARG A 27 0.11 20.16 -12.27
N ARG A 28 1.43 20.34 -12.16
CA ARG A 28 2.44 19.47 -12.75
C ARG A 28 2.53 18.24 -11.85
N GLY A 29 1.57 17.34 -11.94
CA GLY A 29 1.78 16.04 -11.35
C GLY A 29 2.58 15.15 -12.28
N LEU A 30 2.94 14.00 -11.75
CA LEU A 30 3.74 13.01 -12.45
C LEU A 30 2.94 12.40 -13.61
N SER A 31 3.62 12.13 -14.72
CA SER A 31 3.04 11.29 -15.77
C SER A 31 2.77 9.89 -15.23
N HIS A 32 1.83 9.14 -15.82
CA HIS A 32 1.61 7.74 -15.45
C HIS A 32 2.90 6.90 -15.49
N GLN A 33 3.80 7.20 -16.43
CA GLN A 33 5.11 6.55 -16.53
C GLN A 33 6.02 6.89 -15.33
N ALA A 34 6.00 8.15 -14.87
CA ALA A 34 6.76 8.56 -13.68
C ALA A 34 6.17 7.98 -12.39
N SER A 35 4.84 7.85 -12.27
CA SER A 35 4.20 7.18 -11.13
C SER A 35 4.58 5.70 -11.06
N ARG A 36 4.46 4.95 -12.16
CA ARG A 36 4.90 3.54 -12.21
C ARG A 36 6.39 3.37 -11.96
N TRP A 37 7.21 4.32 -12.40
CA TRP A 37 8.63 4.33 -12.08
C TRP A 37 8.86 4.53 -10.58
N LEU A 38 8.12 5.43 -9.93
CA LEU A 38 8.19 5.62 -8.49
C LEU A 38 7.69 4.40 -7.72
N ASP A 39 6.62 3.74 -8.16
CA ASP A 39 6.09 2.53 -7.52
C ASP A 39 7.09 1.38 -7.63
N ARG A 40 7.71 1.19 -8.81
CA ARG A 40 8.81 0.24 -8.96
C ARG A 40 9.99 0.58 -8.08
N LEU A 41 10.34 1.86 -7.99
CA LEU A 41 11.45 2.32 -7.16
C LEU A 41 11.18 2.11 -5.66
N ARG A 42 9.94 2.31 -5.21
CA ARG A 42 9.55 2.25 -3.79
C ARG A 42 9.21 0.84 -3.32
N TYR A 43 8.44 0.11 -4.11
CA TYR A 43 7.83 -1.16 -3.71
C TYR A 43 8.31 -2.34 -4.54
N GLY A 44 9.11 -2.11 -5.59
CA GLY A 44 9.56 -3.17 -6.49
C GLY A 44 8.46 -3.75 -7.37
N ALA A 45 7.33 -3.07 -7.50
CA ALA A 45 6.15 -3.52 -8.25
C ALA A 45 5.75 -2.48 -9.32
N ASP A 46 5.18 -2.95 -10.43
CA ASP A 46 4.72 -2.06 -11.51
C ASP A 46 3.52 -1.20 -11.10
N ASP A 47 2.69 -1.69 -10.17
CA ASP A 47 1.56 -0.99 -9.60
C ASP A 47 1.54 -1.18 -8.08
N ALA A 48 1.34 -0.10 -7.33
CA ALA A 48 1.21 -0.11 -5.88
C ALA A 48 0.29 1.05 -5.41
N PRO A 49 -0.32 0.94 -4.22
CA PRO A 49 -1.14 2.02 -3.70
C PRO A 49 -0.25 3.21 -3.34
N THR A 50 -0.43 4.31 -4.06
CA THR A 50 0.27 5.56 -3.79
C THR A 50 -0.44 6.31 -2.67
N MET A 51 0.23 6.42 -1.51
CA MET A 51 -0.33 7.04 -0.31
C MET A 51 -1.69 6.40 0.10
N GLY A 52 -1.76 5.08 0.02
CA GLY A 52 -2.96 4.30 0.34
C GLY A 52 -3.97 4.13 -0.79
N SER A 53 -3.80 4.82 -1.93
CA SER A 53 -4.77 4.84 -3.03
C SER A 53 -4.26 4.18 -4.31
N TRP A 54 -5.10 3.34 -4.91
CA TRP A 54 -4.94 2.84 -6.28
C TRP A 54 -5.50 3.81 -7.33
N GLU A 55 -6.28 4.79 -6.91
CA GLU A 55 -6.91 5.77 -7.79
C GLU A 55 -5.92 6.86 -8.19
N SER A 56 -6.30 7.67 -9.18
CA SER A 56 -5.43 8.72 -9.71
C SER A 56 -5.10 9.75 -8.63
N ALA A 57 -3.90 10.33 -8.69
CA ALA A 57 -3.46 11.39 -7.79
C ALA A 57 -4.36 12.64 -7.82
N TYR A 58 -5.23 12.74 -8.82
CA TYR A 58 -6.11 13.87 -9.10
C TYR A 58 -7.58 13.61 -8.79
N ASP A 59 -7.96 12.38 -8.43
CA ASP A 59 -9.33 12.07 -8.09
C ASP A 59 -9.65 12.64 -6.70
N ASP A 60 -10.71 13.45 -6.62
CA ASP A 60 -11.13 14.10 -5.37
C ASP A 60 -11.57 13.06 -4.33
N ASP A 61 -12.12 11.92 -4.75
CA ASP A 61 -12.51 10.83 -3.84
C ASP A 61 -11.28 10.18 -3.18
N ALA A 62 -10.16 10.11 -3.91
CA ALA A 62 -8.89 9.58 -3.41
C ALA A 62 -8.21 10.52 -2.40
N ILE A 63 -8.54 11.82 -2.38
CA ILE A 63 -7.87 12.78 -1.50
C ILE A 63 -8.21 12.56 -0.03
N GLY A 64 -9.47 12.19 0.24
CA GLY A 64 -9.94 11.92 1.60
C GLY A 64 -9.13 10.79 2.24
N MET A 65 -8.95 9.70 1.51
CA MET A 65 -8.15 8.60 1.99
C MET A 65 -6.65 8.94 2.04
N ARG A 66 -6.07 9.66 1.07
CA ARG A 66 -4.66 10.06 1.18
C ARG A 66 -4.39 10.92 2.42
N LYS A 67 -5.34 11.76 2.82
CA LYS A 67 -5.26 12.52 4.08
C LYS A 67 -5.27 11.58 5.29
N LEU A 68 -6.20 10.63 5.32
CA LEU A 68 -6.28 9.63 6.37
C LEU A 68 -4.98 8.80 6.45
N TYR A 69 -4.47 8.34 5.30
CA TYR A 69 -3.20 7.63 5.18
C TYR A 69 -2.04 8.47 5.73
N CYS A 70 -1.93 9.74 5.34
CA CYS A 70 -0.92 10.65 5.90
C CYS A 70 -0.99 10.71 7.43
N LYS A 71 -2.18 10.93 8.02
CA LYS A 71 -2.32 11.04 9.48
C LYS A 71 -1.95 9.74 10.18
N ALA A 72 -2.49 8.62 9.71
CA ALA A 72 -2.16 7.30 10.23
C ALA A 72 -0.65 7.01 10.13
N LEU A 73 -0.03 7.40 9.01
CA LEU A 73 1.39 7.20 8.76
C LEU A 73 2.26 8.02 9.72
N VAL A 74 1.89 9.28 9.99
CA VAL A 74 2.58 10.12 10.98
C VAL A 74 2.55 9.47 12.36
N HIS A 75 1.40 8.94 12.78
CA HIS A 75 1.31 8.22 14.06
C HIS A 75 2.14 6.93 14.05
N ALA A 76 2.02 6.13 12.99
CA ALA A 76 2.69 4.84 12.87
C ALA A 76 4.22 4.95 12.78
N SER A 77 4.74 6.04 12.22
CA SER A 77 6.17 6.33 12.20
C SER A 77 6.71 6.92 13.51
N GLY A 78 5.87 7.05 14.55
CA GLY A 78 6.24 7.61 15.86
C GLY A 78 6.18 9.14 15.95
N GLY A 79 5.63 9.83 14.95
CA GLY A 79 5.33 11.27 15.02
C GLY A 79 6.52 12.22 15.09
N SER A 80 7.75 11.73 14.84
CA SER A 80 8.94 12.58 14.88
C SER A 80 8.89 13.67 13.81
N ARG A 81 9.60 14.79 14.03
CA ARG A 81 9.71 15.85 13.01
C ARG A 81 10.27 15.30 11.69
N LEU A 82 11.33 14.49 11.77
CA LEU A 82 11.99 13.94 10.60
C LEU A 82 11.08 12.99 9.82
N ALA A 83 10.33 12.13 10.52
CA ALA A 83 9.35 11.27 9.87
C ALA A 83 8.28 12.09 9.12
N ARG A 84 7.80 13.17 9.73
CA ARG A 84 6.83 14.08 9.08
C ARG A 84 7.40 14.80 7.87
N ASP A 85 8.65 15.26 7.95
CA ASP A 85 9.34 15.88 6.81
C ASP A 85 9.48 14.88 5.64
N TRP A 86 9.76 13.60 5.95
CA TRP A 86 9.76 12.53 4.93
C TRP A 86 8.38 12.32 4.31
N ILE A 87 7.33 12.21 5.13
CA ILE A 87 5.95 12.01 4.65
C ILE A 87 5.50 13.20 3.81
N ALA A 88 5.81 14.43 4.22
CA ALA A 88 5.53 15.65 3.48
C ALA A 88 6.25 15.67 2.12
N GLY A 89 7.52 15.26 2.09
CA GLY A 89 8.28 15.10 0.85
C GLY A 89 7.67 14.04 -0.07
N CYS A 90 7.22 12.91 0.49
CA CYS A 90 6.52 11.88 -0.26
C CYS A 90 5.22 12.43 -0.86
N ALA A 91 4.39 13.08 -0.06
CA ALA A 91 3.14 13.69 -0.49
C ALA A 91 3.36 14.70 -1.62
N ALA A 92 4.37 15.57 -1.50
CA ALA A 92 4.71 16.56 -2.53
C ALA A 92 5.15 15.94 -3.86
N LEU A 93 5.79 14.76 -3.83
CA LEU A 93 6.20 14.05 -5.03
C LEU A 93 5.04 13.30 -5.68
N THR A 94 4.18 12.68 -4.86
CA THR A 94 3.17 11.74 -5.37
C THR A 94 1.80 12.37 -5.60
N SER A 95 1.53 13.54 -5.04
CA SER A 95 0.25 14.22 -5.17
C SER A 95 0.42 15.72 -5.32
N PRO A 96 -0.36 16.37 -6.20
CA PRO A 96 -0.31 17.82 -6.40
C PRO A 96 -1.06 18.61 -5.32
N ASP A 97 -1.75 17.96 -4.36
CA ASP A 97 -2.55 18.66 -3.35
C ASP A 97 -1.71 19.14 -2.16
N PRO A 98 -1.58 20.47 -1.94
CA PRO A 98 -0.84 21.03 -0.80
C PRO A 98 -1.41 20.62 0.56
N SER A 99 -2.69 20.26 0.63
CA SER A 99 -3.33 19.90 1.89
C SER A 99 -2.73 18.64 2.51
N LEU A 100 -2.18 17.71 1.70
CA LEU A 100 -1.49 16.51 2.20
C LEU A 100 -0.17 16.85 2.89
N ILE A 101 0.56 17.83 2.35
CA ILE A 101 1.79 18.35 2.96
C ILE A 101 1.45 18.97 4.32
N HIS A 102 0.38 19.78 4.37
CA HIS A 102 -0.08 20.37 5.63
C HIS A 102 -0.48 19.31 6.65
N THR A 103 -1.24 18.29 6.25
CA THR A 103 -1.61 17.17 7.11
C THR A 103 -0.38 16.43 7.66
N ALA A 104 0.61 16.14 6.81
CA ALA A 104 1.82 15.45 7.23
C ALA A 104 2.64 16.25 8.27
N LEU A 105 2.64 17.59 8.15
CA LEU A 105 3.39 18.48 9.03
C LEU A 105 2.66 18.85 10.32
N GLN A 106 1.43 18.40 10.53
CA GLN A 106 0.69 18.60 11.78
C GLN A 106 1.16 17.65 12.90
N HIS A 107 0.75 17.93 14.13
CA HIS A 107 1.12 17.18 15.35
C HIS A 107 -0.10 16.52 16.02
N ASP A 108 -1.21 16.39 15.29
CA ASP A 108 -2.51 15.93 15.79
C ASP A 108 -2.83 14.48 15.40
N ALA A 109 -1.85 13.73 14.89
CA ALA A 109 -2.00 12.33 14.52
C ALA A 109 -2.04 11.42 15.76
N THR A 110 -3.00 10.51 15.77
CA THR A 110 -3.34 9.63 16.88
C THR A 110 -3.50 8.17 16.44
N GLU A 111 -3.56 7.26 17.41
CA GLU A 111 -3.83 5.85 17.15
C GLU A 111 -5.21 5.64 16.49
N ALA A 112 -6.18 6.52 16.79
CA ALA A 112 -7.51 6.48 16.18
C ALA A 112 -7.45 6.66 14.66
N ASP A 113 -6.52 7.47 14.14
CA ASP A 113 -6.33 7.63 12.69
C ASP A 113 -5.86 6.32 12.03
N VAL A 114 -5.06 5.50 12.75
CA VAL A 114 -4.62 4.19 12.26
C VAL A 114 -5.78 3.18 12.25
N HIS A 115 -6.63 3.22 13.28
CA HIS A 115 -7.86 2.41 13.30
C HIS A 115 -8.83 2.83 12.19
N GLU A 116 -9.00 4.12 11.95
CA GLU A 116 -9.85 4.60 10.86
C GLU A 116 -9.31 4.16 9.49
N LEU A 117 -7.98 4.17 9.30
CA LEU A 117 -7.37 3.61 8.08
C LEU A 117 -7.64 2.10 7.95
N ARG A 118 -7.51 1.34 9.04
CA ARG A 118 -7.81 -0.10 9.07
C ARG A 118 -9.25 -0.38 8.63
N GLU A 119 -10.21 0.33 9.21
CA GLU A 119 -11.64 0.17 8.87
C GLU A 119 -11.91 0.53 7.40
N TYR A 120 -11.25 1.58 6.90
CA TYR A 120 -11.37 1.97 5.50
C TYR A 120 -10.85 0.87 4.54
N ILE A 121 -9.68 0.28 4.82
CA ILE A 121 -9.11 -0.82 4.02
C ILE A 121 -10.05 -2.03 4.04
N LEU A 122 -10.55 -2.42 5.22
CA LEU A 122 -11.50 -3.52 5.36
C LEU A 122 -12.79 -3.27 4.55
N SER A 123 -13.35 -2.07 4.65
CA SER A 123 -14.57 -1.69 3.92
C SER A 123 -14.36 -1.82 2.41
N GLN A 124 -13.24 -1.31 1.89
CA GLN A 124 -12.89 -1.46 0.48
C GLN A 124 -12.78 -2.93 0.06
N MET A 125 -12.09 -3.76 0.84
CA MET A 125 -11.92 -5.18 0.52
C MET A 125 -13.27 -5.93 0.46
N LEU A 126 -14.18 -5.63 1.39
CA LEU A 126 -15.52 -6.23 1.44
C LEU A 126 -16.38 -5.79 0.25
N GLU A 127 -16.33 -4.52 -0.13
CA GLU A 127 -17.06 -3.99 -1.29
C GLU A 127 -16.59 -4.61 -2.61
N HIS A 128 -15.26 -4.76 -2.78
CA HIS A 128 -14.68 -5.39 -3.97
C HIS A 128 -14.95 -6.90 -4.03
N GLY A 129 -14.95 -7.58 -2.89
CA GLY A 129 -15.33 -9.00 -2.78
C GLY A 129 -16.79 -9.25 -3.17
N SER A 130 -17.70 -8.38 -2.73
CA SER A 130 -19.12 -8.46 -3.05
C SER A 130 -19.41 -8.31 -4.55
N ARG A 131 -18.72 -7.38 -5.22
CA ARG A 131 -18.85 -7.17 -6.68
C ARG A 131 -18.40 -8.36 -7.53
N ARG A 132 -17.41 -9.15 -7.06
CA ARG A 132 -16.91 -10.33 -7.79
C ARG A 132 -17.77 -11.58 -7.59
N SER A 133 -18.51 -11.69 -6.49
CA SER A 133 -19.32 -12.87 -6.19
C SER A 133 -20.73 -12.86 -6.80
N GLY A 134 -21.23 -11.71 -7.28
CA GLY A 134 -22.61 -11.55 -7.78
C GLY A 134 -22.83 -11.81 -9.28
N GLY A 135 -21.81 -12.17 -10.05
CA GLY A 135 -21.85 -12.09 -11.53
C GLY A 135 -21.59 -13.41 -12.27
N ARG A 136 -22.38 -14.46 -12.03
CA ARG A 136 -22.40 -15.65 -12.92
C ARG A 136 -23.83 -16.17 -13.13
N SER A 137 -24.58 -15.43 -13.96
CA SER A 137 -25.75 -15.93 -14.67
C SER A 137 -25.58 -15.63 -16.14
N HIS A 138 -24.66 -16.35 -16.80
CA HIS A 138 -24.63 -16.38 -18.25
C HIS A 138 -25.72 -17.33 -18.73
N HIS A 139 -26.89 -16.77 -19.04
CA HIS A 139 -27.84 -17.39 -19.93
C HIS A 139 -27.18 -17.52 -21.31
N GLN A 140 -26.93 -18.77 -21.72
CA GLN A 140 -26.82 -19.12 -23.13
C GLN A 140 -28.24 -19.14 -23.73
N PRO A 141 -28.41 -18.59 -24.94
CA PRO A 141 -28.80 -19.48 -26.03
C PRO A 141 -28.04 -19.15 -27.33
N GLY A 142 -27.52 -20.19 -27.97
CA GLY A 142 -26.93 -20.07 -29.30
C GLY A 142 -27.96 -20.19 -30.41
N THR A 143 -27.66 -19.65 -31.60
CA THR A 143 -27.78 -20.37 -32.87
C THR A 143 -27.06 -19.64 -34.02
N ARG A 144 -26.05 -20.33 -34.54
CA ARG A 144 -25.58 -20.51 -35.94
C ARG A 144 -25.80 -19.46 -37.05
N ALA A 145 -24.67 -19.28 -37.75
CA ALA A 145 -24.42 -19.34 -39.20
C ALA A 145 -24.53 -18.05 -40.04
N SER A 146 -23.38 -17.59 -40.56
CA SER A 146 -23.05 -17.73 -41.99
C SER A 146 -21.59 -17.33 -42.24
N GLU A 147 -20.89 -18.18 -43.01
CA GLU A 147 -19.65 -17.88 -43.72
C GLU A 147 -19.84 -16.74 -44.72
N VAL A 148 -18.77 -15.99 -45.06
CA VAL A 148 -18.13 -15.95 -46.40
C VAL A 148 -16.93 -14.99 -46.36
N ARG A 149 -15.74 -15.59 -46.42
CA ARG A 149 -14.53 -15.26 -47.20
C ARG A 149 -14.42 -13.86 -47.85
N ASN A 150 -13.34 -13.15 -47.56
CA ASN A 150 -12.51 -12.59 -48.63
C ASN A 150 -11.04 -12.44 -48.20
N GLN A 151 -10.18 -12.97 -49.06
CA GLN A 151 -8.72 -12.91 -49.05
C GLN A 151 -8.27 -11.56 -49.59
N HIS A 152 -7.23 -10.97 -49.02
CA HIS A 152 -6.27 -10.20 -49.80
C HIS A 152 -4.89 -10.20 -49.11
N ASP A 153 -3.93 -10.68 -49.89
CA ASP A 153 -2.47 -10.58 -49.85
C ASP A 153 -2.02 -9.10 -49.65
N GLU A 154 -0.81 -8.68 -49.30
CA GLU A 154 0.57 -9.20 -49.12
C GLU A 154 1.37 -7.99 -48.51
N ASP A 155 2.70 -8.11 -48.39
CA ASP A 155 3.73 -7.12 -48.00
C ASP A 155 4.17 -7.20 -46.52
N ASP A 156 5.17 -8.04 -46.20
CA ASP A 156 6.64 -7.79 -46.29
C ASP A 156 7.09 -6.55 -45.50
N ASP A 157 7.80 -6.79 -44.40
CA ASP A 157 9.18 -6.30 -44.22
C ASP A 157 9.79 -6.91 -42.95
N ASP A 158 10.83 -7.70 -43.19
CA ASP A 158 11.82 -8.19 -42.23
C ASP A 158 12.60 -7.02 -41.61
N ASP A 159 12.80 -7.07 -40.29
CA ASP A 159 14.01 -6.49 -39.68
C ASP A 159 14.43 -7.40 -38.51
N ASP A 160 15.39 -8.26 -38.84
CA ASP A 160 16.24 -9.03 -37.93
C ASP A 160 17.14 -8.07 -37.14
N ASP A 161 16.93 -7.94 -35.83
CA ASP A 161 17.93 -7.38 -34.91
C ASP A 161 18.46 -8.49 -33.99
N ASP A 162 19.61 -9.02 -34.41
CA ASP A 162 20.53 -9.87 -33.66
C ASP A 162 20.88 -9.27 -32.28
N LEU A 163 20.46 -9.94 -31.21
CA LEU A 163 21.05 -9.74 -29.88
C LEU A 163 21.84 -10.98 -29.45
N PRO A 164 23.12 -10.85 -29.09
CA PRO A 164 23.94 -11.99 -28.68
C PRO A 164 23.52 -12.49 -27.29
N GLU A 165 22.91 -13.66 -27.25
CA GLU A 165 22.59 -14.39 -26.02
C GLU A 165 23.89 -14.87 -25.35
N VAL A 166 24.20 -14.24 -24.21
CA VAL A 166 25.35 -14.56 -23.36
C VAL A 166 25.13 -15.92 -22.69
N MET A 167 25.98 -16.89 -23.05
CA MET A 167 26.11 -18.18 -22.41
C MET A 167 26.38 -18.06 -20.90
N ALA A 168 25.53 -18.67 -20.08
CA ALA A 168 25.88 -19.11 -18.73
C ALA A 168 25.31 -20.53 -18.46
N PRO A 169 26.03 -21.38 -17.70
CA PRO A 169 25.94 -22.82 -17.81
C PRO A 169 24.78 -23.45 -17.02
N ARG A 170 24.14 -24.45 -17.66
CA ARG A 170 23.21 -25.40 -17.06
C ARG A 170 23.93 -26.33 -16.07
N ALA A 171 23.60 -26.22 -14.79
CA ALA A 171 23.78 -27.31 -13.83
C ALA A 171 22.52 -28.19 -13.80
N ARG A 172 22.71 -29.45 -14.18
CA ARG A 172 21.71 -30.53 -14.18
C ARG A 172 22.13 -31.54 -13.09
N THR A 173 21.15 -32.26 -12.56
CA THR A 173 21.19 -33.37 -11.57
C THR A 173 20.98 -32.90 -10.11
N GLY A 174 20.13 -33.51 -9.29
CA GLY A 174 19.53 -34.84 -9.34
C GLY A 174 18.11 -34.89 -8.77
N ARG A 175 17.24 -35.55 -9.52
CA ARG A 175 15.90 -36.03 -9.14
C ARG A 175 16.09 -37.38 -8.44
N ALA A 176 15.75 -37.47 -7.16
CA ALA A 176 15.66 -38.74 -6.44
C ALA A 176 14.19 -39.12 -6.30
N ALA A 177 13.81 -40.19 -6.99
CA ALA A 177 12.56 -40.92 -6.79
C ALA A 177 12.84 -42.07 -5.83
N ILE A 178 12.06 -42.20 -4.75
CA ILE A 178 11.92 -43.46 -4.01
C ILE A 178 10.44 -43.68 -3.68
N THR A 179 9.91 -44.63 -4.45
CA THR A 179 8.84 -45.63 -4.28
C THR A 179 7.99 -45.63 -2.99
N PRO A 180 6.65 -45.83 -3.11
CA PRO A 180 5.77 -46.17 -2.00
C PRO A 180 5.75 -47.67 -1.73
N ALA A 181 5.63 -48.09 -0.47
CA ALA A 181 5.52 -49.49 -0.08
C ALA A 181 4.34 -49.75 0.86
N ALA A 182 3.62 -50.82 0.49
CA ALA A 182 2.84 -51.75 1.31
C ALA A 182 1.47 -51.32 1.89
N ALA A 183 0.44 -51.89 1.28
CA ALA A 183 -0.83 -52.24 1.92
C ALA A 183 -0.65 -53.40 2.93
N PRO A 184 -1.62 -53.57 3.84
CA PRO A 184 -2.14 -54.91 4.09
C PRO A 184 -3.68 -54.97 4.00
N GLU A 185 -4.11 -55.91 3.17
CA GLU A 185 -5.22 -56.86 3.33
C GLU A 185 -6.37 -56.53 4.32
N SER A 186 -7.53 -56.27 3.70
CA SER A 186 -8.76 -57.04 3.81
C SER A 186 -9.04 -57.83 5.10
N SER A 187 -10.02 -57.35 5.87
CA SER A 187 -10.89 -58.22 6.66
C SER A 187 -12.31 -57.67 6.66
N SER A 188 -13.17 -58.41 5.95
CA SER A 188 -14.62 -58.29 5.91
C SER A 188 -15.24 -58.66 7.26
N THR A 189 -16.14 -57.86 7.81
CA THR A 189 -17.35 -58.40 8.46
C THR A 189 -18.45 -57.35 8.64
N THR A 190 -19.66 -57.76 8.25
CA THR A 190 -20.97 -57.38 8.77
C THR A 190 -21.56 -56.00 8.43
N ALA A 191 -22.55 -56.06 7.54
CA ALA A 191 -23.58 -55.06 7.37
C ALA A 191 -24.38 -54.88 8.66
N GLU A 192 -24.41 -53.65 9.17
CA GLU A 192 -25.46 -53.19 10.07
C GLU A 192 -25.90 -51.81 9.58
N SER A 193 -27.15 -51.75 9.09
CA SER A 193 -27.77 -50.56 8.55
C SER A 193 -27.82 -49.45 9.61
N PRO A 194 -27.25 -48.26 9.36
CA PRO A 194 -27.50 -47.12 10.23
C PRO A 194 -28.96 -46.67 10.03
N PRO A 195 -29.74 -46.46 11.11
CA PRO A 195 -31.08 -45.94 10.99
C PRO A 195 -31.05 -44.55 10.36
N SER A 196 -32.01 -44.33 9.47
CA SER A 196 -32.33 -43.13 8.72
C SER A 196 -31.94 -41.83 9.44
N PRO A 197 -31.29 -40.86 8.75
CA PRO A 197 -30.99 -39.57 9.35
C PRO A 197 -32.30 -38.90 9.73
N SER A 198 -32.56 -38.81 11.03
CA SER A 198 -33.58 -37.90 11.55
C SER A 198 -33.24 -36.52 11.02
N SER A 199 -34.18 -35.95 10.25
CA SER A 199 -34.17 -34.57 9.80
C SER A 199 -34.25 -33.65 11.02
N SER A 200 -33.12 -33.49 11.71
CA SER A 200 -32.87 -32.35 12.58
C SER A 200 -32.03 -31.40 11.75
N ALA A 201 -32.60 -30.27 11.37
CA ALA A 201 -31.84 -29.16 10.82
C ALA A 201 -30.58 -28.96 11.68
N PRO A 202 -29.38 -28.76 11.08
CA PRO A 202 -28.19 -28.47 11.84
C PRO A 202 -28.51 -27.29 12.78
N PRO A 203 -28.12 -27.37 14.07
CA PRO A 203 -28.41 -26.29 15.00
C PRO A 203 -27.89 -24.98 14.42
N PRO A 204 -28.64 -23.85 14.55
CA PRO A 204 -28.20 -22.57 14.03
C PRO A 204 -26.82 -22.27 14.61
N LEU A 205 -25.85 -21.99 13.72
CA LEU A 205 -24.50 -21.63 14.12
C LEU A 205 -24.58 -20.48 15.14
N PRO A 206 -23.85 -20.56 16.27
CA PRO A 206 -23.83 -19.48 17.24
C PRO A 206 -23.39 -18.19 16.54
N PRO A 207 -23.95 -17.02 16.93
CA PRO A 207 -23.53 -15.76 16.36
C PRO A 207 -22.01 -15.59 16.51
N PRO A 208 -21.34 -15.02 15.50
CA PRO A 208 -19.89 -14.86 15.54
C PRO A 208 -19.49 -14.04 16.76
N THR A 209 -18.49 -14.51 17.50
CA THR A 209 -17.94 -13.75 18.63
C THR A 209 -17.14 -12.56 18.11
N PRO A 210 -17.04 -11.45 18.88
CA PRO A 210 -16.21 -10.31 18.47
C PRO A 210 -14.75 -10.69 18.19
N GLU A 211 -14.22 -11.67 18.92
CA GLU A 211 -12.88 -12.22 18.71
C GLU A 211 -12.78 -12.94 17.36
N SER A 212 -13.76 -13.78 17.03
CA SER A 212 -13.80 -14.47 15.73
C SER A 212 -13.92 -13.49 14.56
N ILE A 213 -14.61 -12.36 14.72
CA ILE A 213 -14.69 -11.31 13.70
C ILE A 213 -13.32 -10.66 13.52
N ARG A 214 -12.66 -10.28 14.63
CA ARG A 214 -11.32 -9.68 14.60
C ARG A 214 -10.29 -10.61 13.96
N ASP A 215 -10.34 -11.90 14.25
CA ASP A 215 -9.44 -12.89 13.65
C ASP A 215 -9.66 -13.01 12.13
N ALA A 216 -10.93 -12.96 11.68
CA ALA A 216 -11.26 -12.95 10.26
C ALA A 216 -10.77 -11.67 9.57
N GLU A 217 -10.94 -10.51 10.20
CA GLU A 217 -10.44 -9.21 9.70
C GLU A 217 -8.91 -9.20 9.60
N HIS A 218 -8.20 -9.71 10.62
CA HIS A 218 -6.75 -9.86 10.58
C HIS A 218 -6.31 -10.77 9.44
N CYS A 219 -7.01 -11.88 9.21
CA CYS A 219 -6.73 -12.76 8.08
C CYS A 219 -6.88 -12.02 6.73
N LEU A 220 -7.88 -11.16 6.58
CA LEU A 220 -8.02 -10.34 5.37
C LEU A 220 -6.88 -9.32 5.24
N LEU A 221 -6.60 -8.55 6.30
CA LEU A 221 -5.59 -7.49 6.31
C LEU A 221 -4.17 -8.02 6.09
N GLN A 222 -3.84 -9.21 6.58
CA GLN A 222 -2.56 -9.88 6.31
C GLN A 222 -2.29 -10.04 4.81
N HIS A 223 -3.34 -10.25 4.01
CA HIS A 223 -3.21 -10.44 2.57
C HIS A 223 -3.25 -9.12 1.79
N SER A 224 -3.59 -8.00 2.43
CA SER A 224 -3.73 -6.69 1.79
C SER A 224 -2.36 -6.12 1.38
N PRO A 225 -2.15 -5.79 0.09
CA PRO A 225 -0.97 -5.03 -0.34
C PRO A 225 -0.94 -3.61 0.27
N GLU A 226 -2.09 -2.98 0.48
CA GLU A 226 -2.21 -1.65 1.10
C GLU A 226 -1.63 -1.63 2.51
N VAL A 227 -1.93 -2.66 3.32
CA VAL A 227 -1.36 -2.82 4.66
C VAL A 227 0.16 -2.99 4.60
N ARG A 228 0.69 -3.79 3.68
CA ARG A 228 2.14 -4.00 3.56
C ARG A 228 2.86 -2.72 3.13
N CYS A 229 2.33 -2.00 2.15
CA CYS A 229 2.86 -0.70 1.73
C CYS A 229 2.81 0.31 2.87
N PHE A 230 1.69 0.38 3.61
CA PHE A 230 1.57 1.23 4.79
C PHE A 230 2.63 0.93 5.84
N MET A 231 2.84 -0.35 6.17
CA MET A 231 3.85 -0.74 7.15
C MET A 231 5.27 -0.45 6.68
N TYR A 232 5.57 -0.71 5.40
CA TYR A 232 6.86 -0.36 4.79
C TYR A 232 7.12 1.15 4.86
N ASP A 233 6.13 1.97 4.50
CA ASP A 233 6.24 3.43 4.57
C ASP A 233 6.43 3.91 6.01
N ALA A 234 5.70 3.34 6.98
CA ALA A 234 5.79 3.71 8.39
C ALA A 234 7.18 3.42 8.96
N MET A 235 7.73 2.25 8.64
CA MET A 235 9.10 1.86 9.02
C MET A 235 10.13 2.77 8.36
N THR A 236 9.98 3.07 7.07
CA THR A 236 10.89 3.94 6.31
C THR A 236 10.89 5.37 6.87
N ALA A 237 9.70 5.93 7.11
CA ALA A 237 9.52 7.24 7.71
C ALA A 237 10.12 7.30 9.13
N GLY A 238 9.86 6.28 9.95
CA GLY A 238 10.38 6.19 11.31
C GLY A 238 11.91 6.13 11.39
N LEU A 239 12.56 5.57 10.37
CA LEU A 239 14.01 5.49 10.28
C LEU A 239 14.67 6.68 9.56
N PHE A 240 13.88 7.56 8.96
CA PHE A 240 14.40 8.70 8.20
C PHE A 240 15.27 9.59 9.08
N HIS A 241 16.54 9.75 8.69
CA HIS A 241 17.56 10.54 9.41
C HIS A 241 17.76 10.14 10.88
N SER A 242 17.48 8.87 11.24
CA SER A 242 17.75 8.32 12.58
C SER A 242 19.25 8.25 12.95
N ASN A 243 20.17 8.62 12.05
CA ASN A 243 21.62 8.64 12.24
C ASN A 243 22.23 7.35 12.82
N ASN A 244 21.55 6.20 12.66
CA ASN A 244 21.91 4.94 13.30
C ASN A 244 21.95 5.00 14.84
N ASP A 245 21.24 5.94 15.47
CA ASP A 245 21.04 5.86 16.92
C ASP A 245 20.22 4.60 17.24
N LEU A 246 20.92 3.59 17.77
CA LEU A 246 20.36 2.27 18.03
C LEU A 246 19.11 2.33 18.92
N ARG A 247 19.04 3.31 19.83
CA ARG A 247 17.87 3.49 20.70
C ARG A 247 16.67 3.98 19.91
N THR A 248 16.84 4.98 19.07
CA THR A 248 15.78 5.51 18.19
C THR A 248 15.30 4.44 17.20
N VAL A 249 16.24 3.70 16.58
CA VAL A 249 15.91 2.62 15.64
C VAL A 249 15.09 1.53 16.32
N GLU A 250 15.52 1.06 17.49
CA GLU A 250 14.81 0.00 18.22
C GLU A 250 13.46 0.47 18.77
N ALA A 251 13.33 1.74 19.18
CA ALA A 251 12.05 2.32 19.58
C ALA A 251 11.08 2.39 18.39
N ALA A 252 11.54 2.85 17.23
CA ALA A 252 10.75 2.87 16.00
C ALA A 252 10.32 1.46 15.58
N ARG A 253 11.22 0.47 15.70
CA ARG A 253 10.91 -0.93 15.42
C ARG A 253 9.80 -1.46 16.33
N ARG A 254 9.93 -1.27 17.65
CA ARG A 254 8.92 -1.74 18.60
C ARG A 254 7.57 -1.09 18.36
N HIS A 255 7.55 0.21 18.10
CA HIS A 255 6.32 0.97 17.84
C HIS A 255 5.62 0.48 16.57
N THR A 256 6.34 0.39 15.46
CA THR A 256 5.77 -0.09 14.18
C THR A 256 5.36 -1.57 14.27
N PHE A 257 6.11 -2.42 14.98
CA PHE A 257 5.73 -3.82 15.19
C PHE A 257 4.47 -3.95 16.03
N ALA A 258 4.32 -3.14 17.09
CA ALA A 258 3.12 -3.14 17.90
C ALA A 258 1.89 -2.77 17.06
N ILE A 259 1.98 -1.72 16.24
CA ILE A 259 0.89 -1.32 15.33
C ILE A 259 0.57 -2.43 14.33
N GLY A 260 1.59 -2.96 13.64
CA GLY A 260 1.41 -4.01 12.64
C GLY A 260 0.76 -5.27 13.21
N ALA A 261 1.20 -5.71 14.40
CA ALA A 261 0.69 -6.91 15.03
C ALA A 261 -0.69 -6.71 15.67
N ILE A 262 -0.90 -5.61 16.40
CA ILE A 262 -2.12 -5.39 17.19
C ILE A 262 -3.28 -4.90 16.31
N ILE A 263 -3.02 -3.97 15.39
CA ILE A 263 -4.05 -3.30 14.61
C ILE A 263 -4.32 -4.03 13.29
N PHE A 264 -3.26 -4.48 12.60
CA PHE A 264 -3.37 -5.11 11.29
C PHE A 264 -3.23 -6.64 11.32
N GLY A 265 -2.88 -7.21 12.48
CA GLY A 265 -2.74 -8.66 12.63
C GLY A 265 -1.55 -9.27 11.89
N LEU A 266 -0.55 -8.48 11.48
CA LEU A 266 0.63 -9.02 10.78
C LEU A 266 1.46 -9.91 11.68
N SER A 267 1.98 -11.00 11.10
CA SER A 267 2.85 -11.90 11.82
C SER A 267 4.21 -11.27 12.11
N PHE A 268 4.89 -11.75 13.15
CA PHE A 268 6.24 -11.31 13.48
C PHE A 268 7.22 -11.54 12.32
N ASP A 269 7.06 -12.64 11.58
CA ASP A 269 7.93 -12.99 10.45
C ASP A 269 7.75 -12.01 9.28
N GLU A 270 6.50 -11.63 8.96
CA GLU A 270 6.22 -10.62 7.93
C GLU A 270 6.76 -9.24 8.31
N LEU A 271 6.54 -8.81 9.55
CA LEU A 271 7.07 -7.54 10.06
C LEU A 271 8.61 -7.54 10.05
N THR A 272 9.23 -8.67 10.41
CA THR A 272 10.69 -8.83 10.36
C THR A 272 11.21 -8.80 8.93
N ALA A 273 10.50 -9.41 7.98
CA ALA A 273 10.86 -9.37 6.57
C ALA A 273 10.82 -7.94 6.01
N LEU A 274 9.73 -7.20 6.27
CA LEU A 274 9.60 -5.79 5.88
C LEU A 274 10.71 -4.94 6.50
N TRP A 275 10.95 -5.10 7.81
CA TRP A 275 11.98 -4.35 8.52
C TRP A 275 13.38 -4.54 7.91
N ARG A 276 13.75 -5.78 7.57
CA ARG A 276 15.04 -6.09 6.94
C ARG A 276 15.20 -5.41 5.58
N VAL A 277 14.14 -5.30 4.79
CA VAL A 277 14.17 -4.58 3.52
C VAL A 277 14.44 -3.09 3.76
N VAL A 278 13.72 -2.48 4.70
CA VAL A 278 13.90 -1.06 5.04
C VAL A 278 15.32 -0.79 5.57
N GLU A 279 15.86 -1.64 6.43
CA GLU A 279 17.24 -1.54 6.92
C GLU A 279 18.26 -1.66 5.79
N ALA A 280 18.11 -2.65 4.90
CA ALA A 280 18.99 -2.85 3.76
C ALA A 280 18.98 -1.62 2.83
N GLU A 281 17.81 -1.06 2.54
CA GLU A 281 17.70 0.17 1.76
C GLU A 281 18.37 1.37 2.41
N LEU A 282 18.21 1.54 3.72
CA LEU A 282 18.85 2.63 4.46
C LEU A 282 20.38 2.51 4.38
N LEU A 283 20.91 1.31 4.52
CA LEU A 283 22.35 1.03 4.38
C LEU A 283 22.83 1.33 2.95
N LEU A 284 22.09 0.87 1.93
CA LEU A 284 22.42 1.14 0.52
C LEU A 284 22.40 2.64 0.21
N LYS A 285 21.42 3.39 0.73
CA LYS A 285 21.35 4.85 0.58
C LYS A 285 22.60 5.53 1.17
N LYS A 286 23.05 5.10 2.36
CA LYS A 286 24.26 5.64 3.02
C LYS A 286 25.54 5.31 2.25
N GLU A 287 25.71 4.06 1.81
CA GLU A 287 26.87 3.66 1.03
C GLU A 287 26.90 4.37 -0.33
N LYS A 288 25.76 4.54 -0.99
CA LYS A 288 25.65 5.33 -2.22
C LYS A 288 26.13 6.77 -2.02
N THR A 289 25.70 7.44 -0.95
CA THR A 289 26.15 8.79 -0.61
C THR A 289 27.68 8.84 -0.42
N LYS A 290 28.23 7.86 0.32
CA LYS A 290 29.67 7.75 0.57
C LYS A 290 30.48 7.53 -0.70
N VAL A 291 30.01 6.65 -1.59
CA VAL A 291 30.69 6.30 -2.86
C VAL A 291 30.59 7.44 -3.88
N LEU A 292 29.42 8.07 -4.00
CA LEU A 292 29.20 9.14 -5.00
C LEU A 292 29.68 10.51 -4.53
N GLY A 293 30.13 10.66 -3.28
CA GLY A 293 30.59 11.93 -2.72
C GLY A 293 29.51 13.02 -2.67
N GLN A 294 28.24 12.66 -2.86
CA GLN A 294 27.12 13.60 -2.82
C GLN A 294 26.77 13.90 -1.37
N GLN A 295 27.29 15.01 -0.84
CA GLN A 295 26.78 15.57 0.41
C GLN A 295 25.38 16.12 0.13
N TRP A 296 24.34 15.42 0.58
CA TRP A 296 23.04 16.08 0.73
C TRP A 296 23.27 17.17 1.77
N GLY A 297 23.05 18.43 1.40
CA GLY A 297 23.28 19.57 2.29
C GLY A 297 22.56 19.37 3.63
N GLU A 298 23.33 19.41 4.71
CA GLU A 298 22.82 19.42 6.10
C GLU A 298 21.92 20.63 6.37
#